data_AF-X1QLC3-F1
#
_entry.id   AF-X1QLC3-F1
#
_cell.length_a   1.000
_cell.length_b   1.000
_cell.length_c   1.000
_cell.angle_alpha   90.00
_cell.angle_beta   90.00
_cell.angle_gamma   90.00
#
_symmetry.space_group_name_H-M   'P 1'
#
loop_
_entity.id
_entity.type
_entity.pdbx_description
1 polymer ?
#
loop_
_entity_poly.entity_id
_entity_poly.type
_entity_poly.pdbx_seq_one_letter_code
_entity_poly.pdbx_strand_id
1 'polypeptide(L)'
;MTIDNVYVTTRPNWGDVPMFFGYYWLSKVNEYAGIRGYEVVDLKGELALPDTFHSTLAERNPSFFHGVGHGNETLFSGQRITILMKACVNDEIMAERICYLMSCLTAIELGPSIISKGGRAYVGYNISFTWMDMHPPPGMPFDVSYLHYHWGWMDYSNALTNAILAGKTVSEAAVIAIEKVNAWIDFWSQSDDFNASSAIYWLVLDRDALTLLGDVNASIVPPSPETTHVRKAFRSGVHSRTVAPGDDLTFDIVCTCGVGTCDFRGRKLRLIDDYGVEQYNGVIENYLNGINWTRIVLPGVAPTPGVHDWTIIVEGDGLHPETTGHFWIRSVLKHNITVDSEPIKKIEFIIGPIEGYWKRHVTPWSDYVYEQEYRMEIPERLTVDGVVYIF
;
A
#
# COMPACT_ATOMS: atom_id res chain seq x y z
N MET A 1 -1.69 -30.52 -8.22
CA MET A 1 -1.64 -29.96 -6.87
C MET A 1 -0.90 -28.63 -6.97
N THR A 2 -1.53 -27.55 -6.54
CA THR A 2 -0.92 -26.21 -6.49
C THR A 2 0.17 -26.13 -5.43
N ILE A 3 1.06 -25.14 -5.54
CA ILE A 3 2.21 -24.94 -4.67
C ILE A 3 1.92 -23.78 -3.71
N ASP A 4 1.92 -24.04 -2.41
CA ASP A 4 1.53 -23.07 -1.38
C ASP A 4 2.61 -22.04 -1.04
N ASN A 5 3.89 -22.34 -1.28
CA ASN A 5 4.98 -21.41 -0.96
C ASN A 5 5.37 -20.49 -2.13
N VAL A 6 4.61 -20.49 -3.22
CA VAL A 6 4.83 -19.59 -4.37
C VAL A 6 3.69 -18.59 -4.45
N TYR A 7 4.03 -17.31 -4.52
CA TYR A 7 3.09 -16.21 -4.67
C TYR A 7 3.38 -15.48 -5.99
N VAL A 8 2.40 -15.48 -6.90
CA VAL A 8 2.52 -14.82 -8.21
C VAL A 8 1.66 -13.57 -8.23
N THR A 9 2.22 -12.47 -8.73
CA THR A 9 1.51 -11.19 -8.89
C THR A 9 1.68 -10.57 -10.25
N THR A 10 0.68 -9.81 -10.74
CA THR A 10 0.84 -8.90 -11.89
C THR A 10 0.83 -7.44 -11.44
N ARG A 11 1.90 -6.71 -11.78
CA ARG A 11 2.07 -5.28 -11.51
C ARG A 11 2.39 -4.52 -12.80
N PRO A 12 1.39 -4.31 -13.67
CA PRO A 12 1.54 -3.44 -14.83
C PRO A 12 2.00 -2.03 -14.46
N ASN A 13 2.73 -1.37 -15.35
CA ASN A 13 3.11 0.04 -15.21
C ASN A 13 3.47 0.64 -16.59
N TRP A 14 2.69 1.62 -17.05
CA TRP A 14 2.91 2.30 -18.34
C TRP A 14 2.56 3.80 -18.33
N GLY A 15 2.55 4.42 -17.15
CA GLY A 15 2.19 5.84 -17.00
C GLY A 15 0.69 6.12 -16.87
N ASP A 16 -0.13 5.06 -16.84
CA ASP A 16 -1.51 5.16 -16.38
C ASP A 16 -1.56 5.31 -14.85
N VAL A 17 -2.33 6.30 -14.37
CA VAL A 17 -2.36 6.69 -12.94
C VAL A 17 -2.85 5.54 -12.04
N PRO A 18 -3.99 4.88 -12.35
CA PRO A 18 -4.41 3.64 -11.69
C PRO A 18 -3.29 2.60 -11.56
N MET A 19 -2.62 2.31 -12.67
CA MET A 19 -1.58 1.28 -12.69
C MET A 19 -0.34 1.70 -11.92
N PHE A 20 -0.01 2.99 -11.88
CA PHE A 20 1.09 3.49 -11.07
C PHE A 20 0.86 3.21 -9.57
N PHE A 21 -0.33 3.55 -9.03
CA PHE A 21 -0.65 3.30 -7.63
C PHE A 21 -0.76 1.81 -7.33
N GLY A 22 -1.47 1.08 -8.18
CA GLY A 22 -1.56 -0.38 -8.11
C GLY A 22 -0.20 -1.09 -8.08
N TYR A 23 0.72 -0.65 -8.95
CA TYR A 23 2.10 -1.11 -8.99
C TYR A 23 2.83 -0.88 -7.65
N TYR A 24 2.63 0.29 -7.06
CA TYR A 24 3.25 0.66 -5.79
C TYR A 24 2.63 -0.11 -4.62
N TRP A 25 1.30 -0.15 -4.49
CA TRP A 25 0.60 -0.83 -3.39
C TRP A 25 0.95 -2.31 -3.34
N LEU A 26 0.90 -2.99 -4.48
CA LEU A 26 1.19 -4.43 -4.58
C LEU A 26 2.67 -4.74 -4.34
N SER A 27 3.59 -3.78 -4.56
CA SER A 27 5.00 -3.97 -4.18
C SER A 27 5.19 -4.19 -2.68
N LYS A 28 4.31 -3.60 -1.85
CA LYS A 28 4.34 -3.73 -0.39
C LYS A 28 3.86 -5.08 0.09
N VAL A 29 2.92 -5.66 -0.62
CA VAL A 29 2.52 -7.06 -0.42
C VAL A 29 3.64 -8.01 -0.84
N ASN A 30 4.36 -7.73 -1.94
CA ASN A 30 5.49 -8.56 -2.38
C ASN A 30 6.63 -8.54 -1.34
N GLU A 31 6.93 -7.37 -0.76
CA GLU A 31 7.86 -7.25 0.37
C GLU A 31 7.39 -8.11 1.57
N TYR A 32 6.10 -8.02 1.93
CA TYR A 32 5.50 -8.82 3.00
C TYR A 32 5.60 -10.34 2.73
N ALA A 33 5.23 -10.78 1.53
CA ALA A 33 5.30 -12.19 1.13
C ALA A 33 6.74 -12.74 1.20
N GLY A 34 7.72 -11.96 0.75
CA GLY A 34 9.14 -12.33 0.85
C GLY A 34 9.59 -12.49 2.31
N ILE A 35 9.17 -11.59 3.21
CA ILE A 35 9.44 -11.71 4.66
C ILE A 35 8.81 -12.98 5.24
N ARG A 36 7.64 -13.37 4.73
CA ARG A 36 6.93 -14.61 5.11
C ARG A 36 7.55 -15.88 4.51
N GLY A 37 8.66 -15.76 3.76
CA GLY A 37 9.37 -16.89 3.17
C GLY A 37 8.74 -17.44 1.89
N TYR A 38 7.82 -16.71 1.25
CA TYR A 38 7.29 -17.10 -0.06
C TYR A 38 8.34 -16.87 -1.15
N GLU A 39 8.37 -17.75 -2.15
CA GLU A 39 8.94 -17.45 -3.45
C GLU A 39 8.00 -16.46 -4.17
N VAL A 40 8.41 -15.20 -4.24
CA VAL A 40 7.62 -14.13 -4.90
C VAL A 40 8.00 -14.05 -6.37
N VAL A 41 7.02 -14.30 -7.24
CA VAL A 41 7.16 -14.14 -8.70
C VAL A 41 6.39 -12.89 -9.14
N ASP A 42 7.14 -11.81 -9.31
CA ASP A 42 6.63 -10.47 -9.56
C ASP A 42 6.62 -10.14 -11.06
N LEU A 43 5.47 -10.32 -11.72
CA LEU A 43 5.26 -9.97 -13.13
C LEU A 43 5.07 -8.46 -13.28
N LYS A 44 6.18 -7.72 -13.20
CA LYS A 44 6.22 -6.25 -13.27
C LYS A 44 6.35 -5.72 -14.70
N GLY A 45 5.60 -4.66 -15.01
CA GLY A 45 5.68 -3.96 -16.31
C GLY A 45 5.47 -4.92 -17.49
N GLU A 46 6.43 -5.00 -18.41
CA GLU A 46 6.38 -5.87 -19.59
C GLU A 46 6.34 -7.38 -19.27
N LEU A 47 6.55 -7.80 -18.02
CA LEU A 47 6.31 -9.19 -17.61
C LEU A 47 4.82 -9.48 -17.36
N ALA A 48 3.97 -8.46 -17.21
CA ALA A 48 2.51 -8.59 -17.13
C ALA A 48 1.85 -8.67 -18.52
N LEU A 49 2.48 -9.37 -19.47
CA LEU A 49 1.96 -9.65 -20.81
C LEU A 49 1.39 -11.08 -20.88
N PRO A 50 0.45 -11.38 -21.79
CA PRO A 50 -0.26 -12.66 -21.84
C PRO A 50 0.65 -13.89 -21.84
N ASP A 51 1.65 -13.94 -22.74
CA ASP A 51 2.53 -15.10 -22.87
C ASP A 51 3.31 -15.39 -21.57
N THR A 52 3.85 -14.34 -20.95
CA THR A 52 4.62 -14.46 -19.70
C THR A 52 3.71 -14.82 -18.52
N PHE A 53 2.52 -14.22 -18.47
CA PHE A 53 1.51 -14.52 -17.45
C PHE A 53 1.08 -15.98 -17.50
N HIS A 54 0.70 -16.48 -18.69
CA HIS A 54 0.23 -17.84 -18.85
C HIS A 54 1.34 -18.87 -18.61
N SER A 55 2.56 -18.64 -19.14
CA SER A 55 3.68 -19.55 -18.91
C SER A 55 4.05 -19.59 -17.42
N THR A 56 4.11 -18.44 -16.75
CA THR A 56 4.45 -18.37 -15.32
C THR A 56 3.44 -19.12 -14.48
N LEU A 57 2.13 -18.94 -14.69
CA LEU A 57 1.12 -19.64 -13.90
C LEU A 57 1.08 -21.15 -14.16
N ALA A 58 1.42 -21.58 -15.38
CA ALA A 58 1.54 -22.99 -15.72
C ALA A 58 2.79 -23.63 -15.08
N GLU A 59 3.94 -22.94 -15.13
CA GLU A 59 5.21 -23.43 -14.61
C GLU A 59 5.28 -23.40 -13.09
N ARG A 60 4.82 -22.29 -12.48
CA ARG A 60 4.94 -22.05 -11.04
C ARG A 60 3.76 -22.59 -10.25
N ASN A 61 2.60 -22.72 -10.89
CA ASN A 61 1.39 -23.32 -10.34
C ASN A 61 1.05 -22.88 -8.89
N PRO A 62 1.01 -21.56 -8.60
CA PRO A 62 0.79 -21.06 -7.24
C PRO A 62 -0.62 -21.43 -6.75
N SER A 63 -0.81 -21.60 -5.44
CA SER A 63 -2.17 -21.76 -4.87
C SER A 63 -2.90 -20.42 -4.67
N PHE A 64 -2.18 -19.31 -4.73
CA PHE A 64 -2.73 -17.96 -4.66
C PHE A 64 -2.14 -17.03 -5.74
N PHE A 65 -3.03 -16.37 -6.49
CA PHE A 65 -2.70 -15.33 -7.45
C PHE A 65 -3.34 -14.01 -7.04
N HIS A 66 -2.58 -12.91 -7.13
CA HIS A 66 -3.07 -11.55 -6.92
C HIS A 66 -2.68 -10.65 -8.08
N GLY A 67 -3.68 -10.11 -8.78
CA GLY A 67 -3.48 -9.21 -9.91
C GLY A 67 -4.00 -7.80 -9.63
N VAL A 68 -3.23 -6.80 -10.06
CA VAL A 68 -3.71 -5.43 -10.27
C VAL A 68 -3.76 -5.16 -11.77
N GLY A 69 -4.83 -4.50 -12.22
CA GLY A 69 -5.05 -4.26 -13.64
C GLY A 69 -6.39 -3.59 -13.92
N HIS A 70 -6.52 -2.99 -15.10
CA HIS A 70 -7.83 -2.59 -15.59
C HIS A 70 -8.72 -3.80 -15.87
N GLY A 71 -10.03 -3.60 -15.80
CA GLY A 71 -10.99 -4.67 -16.03
C GLY A 71 -12.38 -4.14 -16.31
N ASN A 72 -13.24 -5.07 -16.70
CA ASN A 72 -14.68 -4.88 -16.76
C ASN A 72 -15.36 -6.16 -16.29
N GLU A 73 -16.67 -6.29 -16.51
CA GLU A 73 -17.46 -7.45 -16.11
C GLU A 73 -16.82 -8.76 -16.58
N THR A 74 -16.25 -8.76 -17.79
CA THR A 74 -15.81 -9.96 -18.51
C THR A 74 -14.31 -10.16 -18.58
N LEU A 75 -13.47 -9.17 -18.27
CA LEU A 75 -12.03 -9.28 -18.51
C LEU A 75 -11.17 -8.61 -17.45
N PHE A 76 -9.95 -9.12 -17.33
CA PHE A 76 -8.85 -8.58 -16.55
C PHE A 76 -7.63 -8.38 -17.43
N SER A 77 -6.99 -7.22 -17.31
CA SER A 77 -5.88 -6.81 -18.16
C SER A 77 -4.57 -6.65 -17.40
N GLY A 78 -3.46 -6.77 -18.14
CA GLY A 78 -2.10 -6.55 -17.69
C GLY A 78 -1.51 -5.32 -18.34
N GLN A 79 -0.24 -5.40 -18.73
CA GLN A 79 0.52 -4.29 -19.30
C GLN A 79 -0.16 -3.72 -20.54
N ARG A 80 -0.36 -2.40 -20.58
CA ARG A 80 -1.00 -1.63 -21.65
C ARG A 80 -2.39 -2.17 -22.04
N ILE A 81 -3.18 -2.58 -21.04
CA ILE A 81 -4.55 -3.11 -21.23
C ILE A 81 -4.55 -4.40 -22.10
N THR A 82 -3.44 -5.14 -22.14
CA THR A 82 -3.44 -6.46 -22.78
C THR A 82 -4.29 -7.43 -21.96
N ILE A 83 -5.17 -8.18 -22.61
CA ILE A 83 -6.10 -9.09 -21.91
C ILE A 83 -5.32 -10.28 -21.37
N LEU A 84 -5.29 -10.45 -20.05
CA LEU A 84 -4.69 -11.62 -19.40
C LEU A 84 -5.74 -12.70 -19.15
N MET A 85 -6.93 -12.29 -18.71
CA MET A 85 -8.06 -13.19 -18.50
C MET A 85 -9.35 -12.65 -19.08
N LYS A 86 -10.19 -13.54 -19.62
CA LYS A 86 -11.54 -13.21 -20.05
C LYS A 86 -12.52 -14.32 -19.66
N ALA A 87 -13.73 -13.94 -19.25
CA ALA A 87 -14.78 -14.89 -18.91
C ALA A 87 -14.98 -15.88 -20.08
N CYS A 88 -15.01 -17.16 -19.74
CA CYS A 88 -15.14 -18.26 -20.69
C CYS A 88 -13.96 -18.45 -21.67
N VAL A 89 -12.88 -17.67 -21.58
CA VAL A 89 -11.73 -17.74 -22.47
C VAL A 89 -10.46 -17.61 -21.62
N ASN A 90 -9.70 -18.69 -21.43
CA ASN A 90 -8.41 -18.77 -20.72
C ASN A 90 -8.44 -18.62 -19.18
N ASP A 91 -9.58 -18.27 -18.59
CA ASP A 91 -9.76 -18.09 -17.14
C ASP A 91 -9.76 -19.43 -16.36
N GLU A 92 -9.82 -20.58 -17.04
CA GLU A 92 -9.53 -21.90 -16.45
C GLU A 92 -8.11 -22.02 -15.89
N ILE A 93 -7.20 -21.11 -16.26
CA ILE A 93 -5.86 -21.03 -15.68
C ILE A 93 -5.87 -20.76 -14.17
N MET A 94 -7.01 -20.32 -13.62
CA MET A 94 -7.24 -20.12 -12.19
C MET A 94 -7.72 -21.38 -11.44
N ALA A 95 -7.92 -22.51 -12.11
CA ALA A 95 -8.37 -23.75 -11.47
C ALA A 95 -7.47 -24.14 -10.27
N GLU A 96 -8.07 -24.57 -9.16
CA GLU A 96 -7.40 -24.95 -7.90
C GLU A 96 -6.69 -23.79 -7.16
N ARG A 97 -6.93 -22.53 -7.56
CA ARG A 97 -6.29 -21.34 -6.96
C ARG A 97 -7.30 -20.46 -6.23
N ILE A 98 -6.80 -19.73 -5.24
CA ILE A 98 -7.42 -18.48 -4.79
C ILE A 98 -6.99 -17.39 -5.76
N CYS A 99 -7.94 -16.57 -6.24
CA CYS A 99 -7.67 -15.46 -7.14
C CYS A 99 -8.20 -14.16 -6.52
N TYR A 100 -7.33 -13.16 -6.36
CA TYR A 100 -7.74 -11.80 -5.99
C TYR A 100 -7.40 -10.84 -7.13
N LEU A 101 -8.40 -10.14 -7.67
CA LEU A 101 -8.22 -9.10 -8.67
C LEU A 101 -8.62 -7.74 -8.09
N MET A 102 -7.65 -6.84 -7.94
CA MET A 102 -7.91 -5.42 -7.71
C MET A 102 -8.18 -4.77 -9.08
N SER A 103 -9.41 -4.96 -9.55
CA SER A 103 -9.85 -4.61 -10.89
C SER A 103 -11.36 -4.41 -10.96
N CYS A 104 -11.80 -3.36 -11.65
CA CYS A 104 -13.20 -2.94 -11.76
C CYS A 104 -14.10 -4.06 -12.30
N LEU A 105 -15.27 -4.24 -11.67
CA LEU A 105 -16.41 -5.05 -12.16
C LEU A 105 -16.14 -6.55 -12.39
N THR A 106 -14.91 -7.02 -12.19
CA THR A 106 -14.51 -8.39 -12.49
C THR A 106 -15.28 -9.45 -11.69
N ALA A 107 -15.90 -9.09 -10.55
CA ALA A 107 -16.73 -10.02 -9.80
C ALA A 107 -18.13 -10.27 -10.42
N ILE A 108 -18.51 -9.54 -11.47
CA ILE A 108 -19.83 -9.69 -12.12
C ILE A 108 -19.86 -10.92 -13.04
N GLU A 109 -18.92 -11.08 -13.98
CA GLU A 109 -18.91 -12.25 -14.91
C GLU A 109 -17.59 -13.04 -14.89
N LEU A 110 -16.42 -12.39 -14.86
CA LEU A 110 -15.12 -13.07 -14.84
C LEU A 110 -14.95 -13.94 -13.59
N GLY A 111 -15.23 -13.40 -12.40
CA GLY A 111 -15.16 -14.12 -11.13
C GLY A 111 -16.03 -15.39 -11.11
N PRO A 112 -17.33 -15.31 -11.43
CA PRO A 112 -18.18 -16.49 -11.57
C PRO A 112 -17.66 -17.50 -12.60
N SER A 113 -17.11 -17.03 -13.72
CA SER A 113 -16.51 -17.90 -14.75
C SER A 113 -15.31 -18.68 -14.21
N ILE A 114 -14.39 -18.01 -13.50
CA ILE A 114 -13.26 -18.63 -12.78
C ILE A 114 -13.75 -19.72 -11.81
N ILE A 115 -14.75 -19.43 -10.98
CA ILE A 115 -15.29 -20.39 -10.02
C ILE A 115 -15.91 -21.60 -10.74
N SER A 116 -16.67 -21.37 -11.80
CA SER A 116 -17.30 -22.45 -12.58
C SER A 116 -16.28 -23.39 -13.24
N LYS A 117 -15.05 -22.91 -13.44
CA LYS A 117 -13.92 -23.64 -14.03
C LYS A 117 -12.96 -24.22 -13.00
N GLY A 118 -13.36 -24.26 -11.73
CA GLY A 118 -12.62 -24.91 -10.65
C GLY A 118 -11.70 -23.98 -9.85
N GLY A 119 -11.81 -22.66 -9.99
CA GLY A 119 -11.19 -21.74 -9.04
C GLY A 119 -11.69 -22.03 -7.62
N ARG A 120 -10.79 -22.08 -6.62
CA ARG A 120 -11.17 -22.38 -5.23
C ARG A 120 -12.00 -21.26 -4.64
N ALA A 121 -11.49 -20.05 -4.77
CA ALA A 121 -12.12 -18.84 -4.28
C ALA A 121 -11.72 -17.65 -5.15
N TYR A 122 -12.59 -16.65 -5.20
CA TYR A 122 -12.38 -15.43 -5.93
C TYR A 122 -12.70 -14.23 -5.06
N VAL A 123 -11.85 -13.21 -5.14
CA VAL A 123 -12.04 -11.91 -4.51
C VAL A 123 -11.92 -10.85 -5.61
N GLY A 124 -12.86 -9.91 -5.64
CA GLY A 124 -12.83 -8.78 -6.57
C GLY A 124 -13.95 -7.80 -6.26
N TYR A 125 -14.33 -6.99 -7.24
CA TYR A 125 -15.29 -5.90 -7.05
C TYR A 125 -16.46 -6.03 -8.03
N ASN A 126 -17.69 -5.82 -7.54
CA ASN A 126 -18.91 -5.84 -8.34
C ASN A 126 -19.35 -4.44 -8.82
N ILE A 127 -18.56 -3.42 -8.53
CA ILE A 127 -18.60 -2.08 -9.11
C ILE A 127 -17.17 -1.67 -9.47
N SER A 128 -16.98 -0.48 -10.04
CA SER A 128 -15.65 0.08 -10.25
C SER A 128 -14.94 0.28 -8.91
N PHE A 129 -13.68 -0.17 -8.83
CA PHE A 129 -12.80 0.14 -7.72
C PHE A 129 -12.33 1.59 -7.88
N THR A 130 -12.57 2.43 -6.90
CA THR A 130 -12.30 3.87 -7.02
C THR A 130 -11.63 4.41 -5.76
N TRP A 131 -10.50 5.08 -5.94
CA TRP A 131 -9.82 5.80 -4.87
C TRP A 131 -9.79 7.30 -5.16
N MET A 132 -9.55 8.05 -4.10
CA MET A 132 -9.38 9.49 -4.18
C MET A 132 -7.91 9.85 -4.43
N ASP A 133 -7.65 10.66 -5.45
CA ASP A 133 -6.35 11.26 -5.71
C ASP A 133 -6.48 12.79 -5.71
N MET A 134 -5.49 13.46 -5.13
CA MET A 134 -5.24 14.87 -5.41
C MET A 134 -4.11 14.92 -6.41
N HIS A 135 -4.45 15.11 -7.68
CA HIS A 135 -3.43 15.36 -8.67
C HIS A 135 -2.58 16.56 -8.25
N PRO A 136 -1.25 16.45 -8.21
CA PRO A 136 -0.42 17.63 -8.13
C PRO A 136 -0.75 18.53 -9.33
N PRO A 137 -0.74 19.86 -9.17
CA PRO A 137 -0.92 20.78 -10.30
C PRO A 137 0.00 20.40 -11.47
N PRO A 138 -0.43 20.60 -12.73
CA PRO A 138 0.41 20.31 -13.89
C PRO A 138 1.80 20.93 -13.75
N GLY A 139 2.84 20.10 -13.85
CA GLY A 139 4.25 20.52 -13.76
C GLY A 139 4.91 20.39 -12.38
N MET A 140 4.19 19.95 -11.34
CA MET A 140 4.82 19.55 -10.08
C MET A 140 5.35 18.10 -10.17
N PRO A 141 6.56 17.82 -9.68
CA PRO A 141 7.05 16.45 -9.55
C PRO A 141 6.11 15.66 -8.64
N PHE A 142 5.94 14.38 -8.94
CA PHE A 142 5.14 13.47 -8.13
C PHE A 142 5.68 13.45 -6.69
N ASP A 143 4.84 13.89 -5.76
CA ASP A 143 5.18 14.03 -4.36
C ASP A 143 4.37 13.03 -3.54
N VAL A 144 5.03 12.28 -2.67
CA VAL A 144 4.35 11.22 -1.92
C VAL A 144 3.42 11.76 -0.84
N SER A 145 3.41 13.08 -0.58
CA SER A 145 2.51 13.72 0.38
C SER A 145 1.08 13.67 -0.15
N TYR A 146 0.90 13.73 -1.47
CA TYR A 146 -0.40 13.55 -2.11
C TYR A 146 -0.94 12.11 -1.96
N LEU A 147 -0.12 11.15 -1.49
CA LEU A 147 -0.58 9.79 -1.20
C LEU A 147 -1.46 9.70 0.04
N HIS A 148 -1.62 10.76 0.83
CA HIS A 148 -2.28 10.63 2.13
C HIS A 148 -3.73 10.13 2.03
N TYR A 149 -4.43 10.43 0.93
CA TYR A 149 -5.75 9.87 0.70
C TYR A 149 -5.67 8.40 0.31
N HIS A 150 -4.72 8.02 -0.54
CA HIS A 150 -4.53 6.66 -1.06
C HIS A 150 -4.27 5.61 0.01
N TRP A 151 -3.77 6.00 1.18
CA TRP A 151 -3.40 5.04 2.23
C TRP A 151 -4.57 4.21 2.73
N GLY A 152 -5.78 4.76 2.78
CA GLY A 152 -6.97 3.98 3.12
C GLY A 152 -7.14 2.79 2.17
N TRP A 153 -7.01 3.06 0.87
CA TRP A 153 -7.13 2.06 -0.20
C TRP A 153 -5.99 1.05 -0.23
N MET A 154 -4.77 1.54 -0.12
CA MET A 154 -3.58 0.70 -0.05
C MET A 154 -3.63 -0.23 1.18
N ASP A 155 -3.94 0.31 2.36
CA ASP A 155 -3.91 -0.44 3.61
C ASP A 155 -4.99 -1.53 3.62
N TYR A 156 -6.23 -1.24 3.18
CA TYR A 156 -7.26 -2.28 3.16
C TYR A 156 -7.01 -3.35 2.10
N SER A 157 -6.61 -2.97 0.88
CA SER A 157 -6.38 -3.92 -0.22
C SER A 157 -5.17 -4.82 0.07
N ASN A 158 -4.13 -4.26 0.69
CA ASN A 158 -2.97 -5.02 1.14
C ASN A 158 -3.30 -5.88 2.35
N ALA A 159 -4.11 -5.41 3.31
CA ALA A 159 -4.49 -6.18 4.49
C ALA A 159 -5.24 -7.47 4.11
N LEU A 160 -6.12 -7.42 3.10
CA LEU A 160 -6.76 -8.61 2.54
C LEU A 160 -5.72 -9.64 2.08
N THR A 161 -4.79 -9.19 1.26
CA THR A 161 -3.79 -10.08 0.67
C THR A 161 -2.82 -10.63 1.70
N ASN A 162 -2.34 -9.78 2.60
CA ASN A 162 -1.43 -10.14 3.68
C ASN A 162 -2.07 -11.17 4.63
N ALA A 163 -3.39 -11.07 4.88
CA ALA A 163 -4.12 -12.04 5.67
C ALA A 163 -4.19 -13.42 4.98
N ILE A 164 -4.45 -13.48 3.66
CA ILE A 164 -4.41 -14.73 2.89
C ILE A 164 -2.99 -15.33 2.95
N LEU A 165 -1.95 -14.52 2.75
CA LEU A 165 -0.53 -14.90 2.89
C LEU A 165 -0.14 -15.27 4.34
N ALA A 166 -0.95 -14.92 5.33
CA ALA A 166 -0.80 -15.37 6.71
C ALA A 166 -1.51 -16.71 6.97
N GLY A 167 -2.13 -17.31 5.96
CA GLY A 167 -2.89 -18.55 6.05
C GLY A 167 -4.32 -18.37 6.56
N LYS A 168 -4.84 -17.15 6.58
CA LYS A 168 -6.26 -16.90 6.87
C LYS A 168 -7.12 -17.42 5.73
N THR A 169 -8.35 -17.78 6.06
CA THR A 169 -9.37 -18.05 5.05
C THR A 169 -9.73 -16.75 4.31
N VAL A 170 -10.29 -16.88 3.10
CA VAL A 170 -10.74 -15.73 2.31
C VAL A 170 -11.76 -14.87 3.08
N SER A 171 -12.69 -15.51 3.81
CA SER A 171 -13.68 -14.79 4.64
C SER A 171 -13.05 -14.02 5.80
N GLU A 172 -12.11 -14.63 6.53
CA GLU A 172 -11.36 -13.94 7.59
C GLU A 172 -10.53 -12.77 7.04
N ALA A 173 -9.89 -12.96 5.88
CA ALA A 173 -9.11 -11.91 5.22
C ALA A 173 -9.98 -10.72 4.80
N ALA A 174 -11.19 -10.97 4.29
CA ALA A 174 -12.14 -9.92 3.96
C ALA A 174 -12.63 -9.16 5.20
N VAL A 175 -12.89 -9.85 6.32
CA VAL A 175 -13.23 -9.19 7.59
C VAL A 175 -12.11 -8.25 8.04
N ILE A 176 -10.85 -8.70 7.99
CA ILE A 176 -9.69 -7.88 8.33
C ILE A 176 -9.60 -6.65 7.42
N ALA A 177 -9.82 -6.81 6.11
CA ALA A 177 -9.81 -5.70 5.17
C ALA A 177 -10.94 -4.68 5.46
N ILE A 178 -12.16 -5.17 5.74
CA ILE A 178 -13.30 -4.33 6.11
C ILE A 178 -13.04 -3.57 7.42
N GLU A 179 -12.43 -4.21 8.41
CA GLU A 179 -12.01 -3.56 9.65
C GLU A 179 -11.01 -2.42 9.39
N LYS A 180 -10.06 -2.61 8.45
CA LYS A 180 -9.17 -1.53 8.01
C LYS A 180 -9.94 -0.36 7.40
N VAL A 181 -10.85 -0.63 6.48
CA VAL A 181 -11.64 0.44 5.86
C VAL A 181 -12.44 1.20 6.93
N ASN A 182 -13.05 0.49 7.87
CA ASN A 182 -13.80 1.12 8.96
C ASN A 182 -12.91 1.98 9.86
N ALA A 183 -11.68 1.54 10.15
CA ALA A 183 -10.72 2.34 10.89
C ALA A 183 -10.34 3.63 10.15
N TRP A 184 -10.16 3.55 8.82
CA TRP A 184 -9.92 4.73 7.99
C TRP A 184 -11.13 5.66 7.93
N ILE A 185 -12.34 5.13 7.85
CA ILE A 185 -13.58 5.92 7.94
C ILE A 185 -13.65 6.65 9.29
N ASP A 186 -13.36 5.96 10.40
CA ASP A 186 -13.34 6.56 11.74
C ASP A 186 -12.28 7.67 11.84
N PHE A 187 -11.09 7.44 11.29
CA PHE A 187 -10.01 8.44 11.22
C PHE A 187 -10.47 9.68 10.44
N TRP A 188 -11.02 9.50 9.24
CA TRP A 188 -11.49 10.62 8.41
C TRP A 188 -12.69 11.34 9.05
N SER A 189 -13.57 10.64 9.77
CA SER A 189 -14.75 11.25 10.42
C SER A 189 -14.38 12.24 11.53
N GLN A 190 -13.18 12.09 12.10
CA GLN A 190 -12.62 12.95 13.15
C GLN A 190 -11.69 14.02 12.57
N SER A 191 -11.41 13.98 11.26
CA SER A 191 -10.54 14.91 10.57
C SER A 191 -11.26 16.22 10.26
N ASP A 192 -10.52 17.32 10.35
CA ASP A 192 -10.91 18.65 9.88
C ASP A 192 -10.55 18.91 8.40
N ASP A 193 -10.03 17.88 7.71
CA ASP A 193 -9.67 17.96 6.30
C ASP A 193 -10.90 18.21 5.41
N PHE A 194 -10.80 19.16 4.49
CA PHE A 194 -11.88 19.53 3.58
C PHE A 194 -12.38 18.37 2.71
N ASN A 195 -11.51 17.40 2.38
CA ASN A 195 -11.86 16.23 1.56
C ASN A 195 -12.24 15.00 2.39
N ALA A 196 -12.34 15.10 3.72
CA ALA A 196 -12.63 13.96 4.58
C ALA A 196 -13.94 13.24 4.21
N SER A 197 -15.01 13.98 3.89
CA SER A 197 -16.28 13.38 3.47
C SER A 197 -16.17 12.61 2.16
N SER A 198 -15.38 13.11 1.21
CA SER A 198 -15.12 12.45 -0.06
C SER A 198 -14.30 11.17 0.15
N ALA A 199 -13.27 11.23 1.01
CA ALA A 199 -12.50 10.06 1.39
C ALA A 199 -13.40 8.96 1.97
N ILE A 200 -14.28 9.32 2.92
CA ILE A 200 -15.25 8.38 3.53
C ILE A 200 -16.18 7.79 2.48
N TYR A 201 -16.74 8.61 1.58
CA TYR A 201 -17.67 8.15 0.55
C TYR A 201 -17.04 7.07 -0.34
N TRP A 202 -15.84 7.31 -0.88
CA TRP A 202 -15.16 6.37 -1.76
C TRP A 202 -14.69 5.11 -1.03
N LEU A 203 -14.25 5.24 0.23
CA LEU A 203 -13.91 4.08 1.07
C LEU A 203 -15.12 3.18 1.32
N VAL A 204 -16.29 3.76 1.61
CA VAL A 204 -17.55 3.01 1.79
C VAL A 204 -17.93 2.29 0.51
N LEU A 205 -17.84 2.97 -0.64
CA LEU A 205 -18.18 2.41 -1.93
C LEU A 205 -17.34 1.15 -2.23
N ASP A 206 -16.03 1.24 -2.11
CA ASP A 206 -15.11 0.12 -2.35
C ASP A 206 -15.27 -1.02 -1.33
N ARG A 207 -15.49 -0.70 -0.05
CA ARG A 207 -15.74 -1.69 1.00
C ARG A 207 -16.98 -2.52 0.70
N ASP A 208 -18.07 -1.86 0.32
CA ASP A 208 -19.36 -2.50 0.08
C ASP A 208 -19.38 -3.22 -1.29
N ALA A 209 -18.44 -2.88 -2.18
CA ALA A 209 -18.21 -3.53 -3.46
C ALA A 209 -17.45 -4.85 -3.39
N LEU A 210 -16.66 -5.05 -2.33
CA LEU A 210 -15.78 -6.21 -2.18
C LEU A 210 -16.61 -7.48 -2.17
N THR A 211 -16.41 -8.32 -3.18
CA THR A 211 -17.21 -9.51 -3.46
C THR A 211 -16.35 -10.76 -3.33
N LEU A 212 -16.86 -11.74 -2.57
CA LEU A 212 -16.25 -13.06 -2.39
C LEU A 212 -17.10 -14.12 -3.10
N LEU A 213 -16.47 -14.98 -3.89
CA LEU A 213 -17.13 -16.10 -4.59
C LEU A 213 -16.38 -17.41 -4.36
N GLY A 214 -17.08 -18.55 -4.53
CA GLY A 214 -16.50 -19.89 -4.36
C GLY A 214 -16.44 -20.34 -2.90
N ASP A 215 -15.40 -21.10 -2.53
CA ASP A 215 -15.14 -21.54 -1.16
C ASP A 215 -14.49 -20.42 -0.35
N VAL A 216 -15.31 -19.62 0.35
CA VAL A 216 -14.83 -18.54 1.21
C VAL A 216 -14.03 -19.02 2.44
N ASN A 217 -13.99 -20.33 2.71
CA ASN A 217 -13.12 -20.94 3.72
C ASN A 217 -11.79 -21.42 3.15
N ALA A 218 -11.55 -21.26 1.84
CA ALA A 218 -10.27 -21.57 1.24
C ALA A 218 -9.16 -20.72 1.86
N SER A 219 -8.03 -21.37 2.16
CA SER A 219 -6.79 -20.78 2.65
C SER A 219 -5.59 -21.42 1.95
N ILE A 220 -4.41 -20.87 2.22
CA ILE A 220 -3.12 -21.44 1.81
C ILE A 220 -2.30 -21.77 3.06
N VAL A 221 -1.36 -22.71 2.95
CA VAL A 221 -0.44 -23.02 4.04
C VAL A 221 0.75 -22.06 3.95
N PRO A 222 0.94 -21.13 4.91
CA PRO A 222 2.09 -20.26 4.85
C PRO A 222 3.39 -21.04 5.03
N PRO A 223 4.50 -20.62 4.39
CA PRO A 223 5.82 -21.11 4.74
C PRO A 223 6.06 -20.92 6.25
N SER A 224 6.79 -21.83 6.89
CA SER A 224 7.16 -21.69 8.29
C SER A 224 7.93 -20.38 8.44
N PRO A 225 7.43 -19.38 9.20
CA PRO A 225 8.17 -18.14 9.38
C PRO A 225 9.49 -18.49 10.06
N GLU A 226 10.62 -18.11 9.46
CA GLU A 226 11.84 -18.03 10.24
C GLU A 226 11.58 -16.99 11.33
N THR A 227 11.59 -17.41 12.60
CA THR A 227 11.40 -16.54 13.76
C THR A 227 12.61 -15.62 13.90
N THR A 228 12.75 -14.63 13.03
CA THR A 228 13.69 -13.54 13.20
C THR A 228 12.97 -12.43 13.92
N HIS A 229 13.19 -12.34 15.24
CA HIS A 229 12.86 -11.14 16.00
C HIS A 229 13.74 -10.00 15.50
N VAL A 230 13.24 -9.22 14.54
CA VAL A 230 13.98 -8.07 14.03
C VAL A 230 13.65 -6.87 14.90
N ARG A 231 14.62 -6.36 15.67
CA ARG A 231 14.56 -4.98 16.17
C ARG A 231 14.67 -4.08 14.94
N LYS A 232 13.58 -3.40 14.56
CA LYS A 232 13.60 -2.48 13.42
C LYS A 232 13.49 -1.04 13.91
N ALA A 233 14.42 -0.22 13.44
CA ALA A 233 14.25 1.22 13.37
C ALA A 233 13.64 1.56 12.01
N PHE A 234 12.62 2.41 11.98
CA PHE A 234 12.12 2.96 10.73
C PHE A 234 12.85 4.28 10.47
N ARG A 235 13.20 4.54 9.21
CA ARG A 235 13.71 5.85 8.81
C ARG A 235 12.71 6.43 7.83
N SER A 236 12.18 7.59 8.17
CA SER A 236 11.20 8.31 7.36
C SER A 236 11.64 9.77 7.28
N GLY A 237 12.12 10.19 6.10
CA GLY A 237 12.45 11.59 5.85
C GLY A 237 11.18 12.44 5.88
N VAL A 238 11.23 13.59 6.56
CA VAL A 238 10.10 14.54 6.63
C VAL A 238 10.57 15.84 6.02
N HIS A 239 10.25 16.03 4.76
CA HIS A 239 10.66 17.22 4.05
C HIS A 239 9.71 18.38 4.40
N SER A 240 10.07 19.21 5.38
CA SER A 240 9.37 20.48 5.61
C SER A 240 9.96 21.56 4.71
N ARG A 241 9.16 22.25 3.89
CA ARG A 241 9.61 23.50 3.26
C ARG A 241 9.29 24.67 4.16
N THR A 242 10.34 25.35 4.64
CA THR A 242 10.29 26.69 5.25
C THR A 242 9.34 26.82 6.45
N VAL A 243 9.74 26.28 7.60
CA VAL A 243 9.17 26.69 8.89
C VAL A 243 9.79 28.05 9.23
N ALA A 244 8.99 29.06 9.57
CA ALA A 244 9.55 30.33 10.01
C ALA A 244 10.30 30.12 11.34
N PRO A 245 11.45 30.79 11.56
CA PRO A 245 12.16 30.65 12.82
C PRO A 245 11.25 30.96 14.01
N GLY A 246 11.11 30.00 14.92
CA GLY A 246 10.30 30.14 16.14
C GLY A 246 8.89 29.57 16.07
N ASP A 247 8.43 29.07 14.92
CA ASP A 247 7.17 28.34 14.83
C ASP A 247 7.33 26.90 15.33
N ASP A 248 6.27 26.38 15.96
CA ASP A 248 6.20 24.98 16.36
C ASP A 248 5.94 24.08 15.15
N LEU A 249 6.72 23.02 15.01
CA LEU A 249 6.45 21.98 14.01
C LEU A 249 5.51 20.94 14.60
N THR A 250 4.30 20.83 14.05
CA THR A 250 3.30 19.84 14.46
C THR A 250 3.05 18.82 13.37
N PHE A 251 3.14 17.53 13.71
CA PHE A 251 2.73 16.46 12.82
C PHE A 251 2.19 15.23 13.55
N ASP A 252 1.28 14.52 12.89
CA ASP A 252 0.75 13.24 13.35
C ASP A 252 1.59 12.11 12.75
N ILE A 253 2.29 11.35 13.59
CA ILE A 253 2.85 10.05 13.20
C ILE A 253 1.74 9.03 13.30
N VAL A 254 1.47 8.31 12.22
CA VAL A 254 0.48 7.24 12.21
C VAL A 254 1.10 5.97 11.64
N CYS A 255 0.73 4.82 12.21
CA CYS A 255 1.12 3.52 11.72
C CYS A 255 -0.03 2.51 11.80
N THR A 256 -0.11 1.64 10.80
CA THR A 256 -1.09 0.55 10.74
C THR A 256 -0.42 -0.78 10.98
N CYS A 257 -1.22 -1.84 11.03
CA CYS A 257 -0.75 -3.22 11.04
C CYS A 257 -1.02 -3.92 9.71
N GLY A 258 -0.03 -4.61 9.13
CA GLY A 258 -0.19 -5.28 7.84
C GLY A 258 -1.18 -6.45 7.88
N VAL A 259 -1.39 -7.06 9.06
CA VAL A 259 -2.43 -8.06 9.33
C VAL A 259 -3.09 -7.78 10.67
N GLY A 260 -4.41 -7.61 10.68
CA GLY A 260 -5.23 -7.47 11.88
C GLY A 260 -5.05 -6.14 12.63
N THR A 261 -5.23 -6.19 13.95
CA THR A 261 -5.23 -5.04 14.85
C THR A 261 -4.04 -5.10 15.81
N CYS A 262 -3.08 -4.19 15.63
CA CYS A 262 -1.91 -4.09 16.49
C CYS A 262 -2.03 -2.80 17.30
N ASP A 263 -2.07 -2.93 18.62
CA ASP A 263 -2.10 -1.79 19.54
C ASP A 263 -0.67 -1.48 19.99
N PHE A 264 -0.15 -0.38 19.45
CA PHE A 264 1.16 0.14 19.76
C PHE A 264 1.11 1.23 20.83
N ARG A 265 -0.01 1.46 21.51
CA ARG A 265 -0.03 2.42 22.62
C ARG A 265 1.00 2.09 23.68
N GLY A 266 1.68 3.12 24.17
CA GLY A 266 2.76 2.98 25.15
C GLY A 266 4.08 2.46 24.57
N ARG A 267 4.14 2.08 23.29
CA ARG A 267 5.42 1.74 22.63
C ARG A 267 6.24 2.99 22.44
N LYS A 268 7.54 2.87 22.66
CA LYS A 268 8.45 4.02 22.64
C LYS A 268 8.63 4.51 21.21
N LEU A 269 8.53 5.83 21.04
CA LEU A 269 8.60 6.54 19.78
C LEU A 269 9.68 7.60 19.89
N ARG A 270 10.68 7.52 19.03
CA ARG A 270 11.79 8.47 18.98
C ARG A 270 11.84 9.11 17.61
N LEU A 271 12.12 10.41 17.60
CA LEU A 271 12.36 11.15 16.38
C LEU A 271 13.77 11.71 16.43
N ILE A 272 14.56 11.39 15.41
CA ILE A 272 15.94 11.82 15.28
C ILE A 272 16.07 12.64 13.99
N ASP A 273 16.68 13.82 14.06
CA ASP A 273 16.93 14.65 12.87
C ASP A 273 18.11 14.12 12.00
N ASP A 274 18.43 14.85 10.94
CA ASP A 274 19.47 14.52 9.96
C ASP A 274 20.89 14.66 10.53
N TYR A 275 21.02 15.35 11.66
CA TYR A 275 22.26 15.45 12.44
C TYR A 275 22.41 14.34 13.48
N GLY A 276 21.42 13.45 13.60
CA GLY A 276 21.43 12.37 14.58
C GLY A 276 21.03 12.83 15.99
N VAL A 277 20.46 14.02 16.14
CA VAL A 277 19.98 14.55 17.42
C VAL A 277 18.54 14.10 17.66
N GLU A 278 18.27 13.60 18.85
CA GLU A 278 16.92 13.22 19.27
C GLU A 278 16.11 14.47 19.59
N GLN A 279 15.04 14.67 18.83
CA GLN A 279 14.16 15.84 18.92
C GLN A 279 12.84 15.49 19.63
N TYR A 280 12.47 14.21 19.64
CA TYR A 280 11.34 13.71 20.41
C TYR A 280 11.64 12.33 20.98
N ASN A 281 11.18 12.11 22.21
CA ASN A 281 11.25 10.83 22.90
C ASN A 281 10.00 10.67 23.76
N GLY A 282 9.02 9.94 23.22
CA GLY A 282 7.74 9.72 23.85
C GLY A 282 7.22 8.34 23.54
N VAL A 283 5.91 8.23 23.46
CA VAL A 283 5.23 6.97 23.18
C VAL A 283 4.16 7.18 22.13
N ILE A 284 3.73 6.09 21.51
CA ILE A 284 2.50 6.10 20.74
C ILE A 284 1.33 6.24 21.73
N GLU A 285 0.50 7.28 21.58
CA GLU A 285 -0.54 7.66 22.53
C GLU A 285 -1.92 7.09 22.16
N ASN A 286 -2.23 7.05 20.87
CA ASN A 286 -3.58 6.77 20.40
C ASN A 286 -3.64 5.48 19.58
N TYR A 287 -4.78 4.81 19.68
CA TYR A 287 -5.12 3.62 18.92
C TYR A 287 -6.62 3.58 18.69
N LEU A 288 -7.00 3.26 17.46
CA LEU A 288 -8.38 3.03 17.06
C LEU A 288 -8.40 2.00 15.93
N ASN A 289 -9.01 0.86 16.18
CA ASN A 289 -9.30 -0.16 15.16
C ASN A 289 -8.11 -0.56 14.28
N GLY A 290 -6.91 -0.69 14.87
CA GLY A 290 -5.70 -1.10 14.13
C GLY A 290 -4.91 0.04 13.48
N ILE A 291 -5.34 1.30 13.68
CA ILE A 291 -4.58 2.52 13.38
C ILE A 291 -4.02 3.07 14.69
N ASN A 292 -2.73 3.30 14.74
CA ASN A 292 -2.02 3.88 15.88
C ASN A 292 -1.50 5.25 15.49
N TRP A 293 -1.65 6.26 16.34
CA TRP A 293 -1.07 7.57 16.04
C TRP A 293 -0.63 8.35 17.26
N THR A 294 0.22 9.35 17.02
CA THR A 294 0.65 10.32 18.01
C THR A 294 0.91 11.65 17.34
N ARG A 295 0.37 12.70 17.95
CA ARG A 295 0.67 14.06 17.56
C ARG A 295 1.95 14.50 18.24
N ILE A 296 2.96 14.81 17.45
CA ILE A 296 4.22 15.38 17.94
C ILE A 296 4.18 16.89 17.69
N VAL A 297 4.52 17.65 18.73
CA VAL A 297 4.77 19.09 18.67
C VAL A 297 6.22 19.32 19.05
N LEU A 298 7.01 19.84 18.12
CA LEU A 298 8.41 20.20 18.36
C LEU A 298 8.51 21.71 18.54
N PRO A 299 8.66 22.20 19.79
CA PRO A 299 8.60 23.62 20.07
C PRO A 299 9.88 24.34 19.65
N GLY A 300 9.74 25.43 18.89
CA GLY A 300 10.86 26.32 18.54
C GLY A 300 12.05 25.65 17.86
N VAL A 301 11.87 24.46 17.28
CA VAL A 301 12.90 23.87 16.42
C VAL A 301 12.96 24.76 15.20
N ALA A 302 14.05 25.53 15.09
CA ALA A 302 14.39 26.25 13.88
C ALA A 302 15.24 25.31 13.03
N PRO A 303 14.66 24.46 12.17
CA PRO A 303 15.45 23.97 11.06
C PRO A 303 16.00 25.20 10.35
N THR A 304 17.31 25.25 10.13
CA THR A 304 17.84 26.19 9.14
C THR A 304 17.01 26.04 7.87
N PRO A 305 16.58 27.14 7.22
CA PRO A 305 15.77 27.06 6.02
C PRO A 305 16.34 26.02 5.06
N GLY A 306 15.57 24.99 4.74
CA GLY A 306 16.10 23.84 4.03
C GLY A 306 15.24 22.60 4.20
N VAL A 307 15.70 21.53 3.54
CA VAL A 307 15.10 20.20 3.61
C VAL A 307 15.78 19.43 4.73
N HIS A 308 14.98 18.85 5.62
CA HIS A 308 15.48 18.06 6.76
C HIS A 308 15.05 16.61 6.60
N ASP A 309 15.94 15.67 6.88
CA ASP A 309 15.58 14.26 6.98
C ASP A 309 15.35 13.92 8.44
N TRP A 310 14.33 13.12 8.74
CA TRP A 310 14.14 12.61 10.09
C TRP A 310 14.16 11.09 10.08
N THR A 311 14.25 10.52 11.27
CA THR A 311 14.26 9.08 11.51
C THR A 311 13.27 8.80 12.63
N ILE A 312 12.26 7.98 12.35
CA ILE A 312 11.22 7.61 13.31
C ILE A 312 11.49 6.21 13.83
N ILE A 313 11.97 6.10 15.06
CA ILE A 313 12.22 4.80 15.68
C ILE A 313 11.04 4.45 16.57
N VAL A 314 10.37 3.34 16.27
CA VAL A 314 9.43 2.71 17.19
C VAL A 314 10.10 1.51 17.84
N GLU A 315 10.14 1.49 19.16
CA GLU A 315 10.81 0.44 19.96
C GLU A 315 9.75 -0.33 20.78
N GLY A 316 9.82 -1.66 20.76
CA GLY A 316 8.93 -2.51 21.53
C GLY A 316 8.89 -3.97 21.06
N ASP A 317 8.54 -4.87 21.98
CA ASP A 317 8.26 -6.27 21.65
C ASP A 317 6.98 -6.39 20.84
N GLY A 318 6.93 -7.35 19.91
CA GLY A 318 5.76 -7.56 19.04
C GLY A 318 5.68 -6.59 17.86
N LEU A 319 6.68 -5.70 17.67
CA LEU A 319 6.90 -5.01 16.39
C LEU A 319 7.41 -6.03 15.37
N HIS A 320 6.51 -6.81 14.81
CA HIS A 320 6.82 -7.69 13.71
C HIS A 320 6.86 -6.88 12.41
N PRO A 321 7.73 -7.19 11.44
CA PRO A 321 7.68 -6.59 10.10
C PRO A 321 6.30 -6.75 9.44
N GLU A 322 5.59 -7.83 9.79
CA GLU A 322 4.21 -8.11 9.38
C GLU A 322 3.18 -7.14 10.00
N THR A 323 3.56 -6.44 11.08
CA THR A 323 2.65 -5.67 11.93
C THR A 323 2.83 -4.16 11.88
N THR A 324 3.83 -3.64 11.18
CA THR A 324 3.99 -2.20 10.94
C THR A 324 3.67 -1.92 9.49
N GLY A 325 2.38 -1.81 9.21
CA GLY A 325 1.87 -1.10 8.05
C GLY A 325 2.31 0.37 8.16
N HIS A 326 2.95 0.82 7.10
CA HIS A 326 3.22 2.20 6.71
C HIS A 326 3.25 3.25 7.83
N PHE A 327 4.42 3.86 8.06
CA PHE A 327 4.50 5.09 8.85
C PHE A 327 4.19 6.27 7.95
N TRP A 328 3.31 7.16 8.41
CA TRP A 328 3.11 8.43 7.76
C TRP A 328 3.07 9.59 8.74
N ILE A 329 3.24 10.77 8.16
CA ILE A 329 3.40 12.03 8.88
C ILE A 329 2.44 13.03 8.25
N ARG A 330 1.36 13.35 8.95
CA ARG A 330 0.47 14.45 8.56
C ARG A 330 0.98 15.72 9.24
N SER A 331 1.59 16.64 8.50
CA SER A 331 1.91 17.96 9.06
C SER A 331 0.63 18.78 9.20
N VAL A 332 0.35 19.29 10.39
CA VAL A 332 -0.71 20.27 10.60
C VAL A 332 -0.02 21.60 10.88
N LEU A 333 0.43 22.28 9.82
CA LEU A 333 0.96 23.63 9.95
C LEU A 333 -0.23 24.59 9.97
N LYS A 334 -0.35 25.40 11.04
CA LYS A 334 -1.39 26.42 11.18
C LYS A 334 -1.32 27.51 10.11
N HIS A 335 -0.24 27.59 9.34
CA HIS A 335 0.01 28.64 8.35
C HIS A 335 0.35 27.99 7.00
N ASN A 336 -0.10 28.61 5.89
CA ASN A 336 -0.02 28.16 4.49
C ASN A 336 1.42 27.81 4.06
N ILE A 337 1.90 26.64 4.46
CA ILE A 337 3.19 26.09 4.09
C ILE A 337 2.92 24.80 3.33
N THR A 338 3.35 24.78 2.08
CA THR A 338 3.28 23.59 1.23
C THR A 338 4.37 22.62 1.64
N VAL A 339 3.98 21.42 2.09
CA VAL A 339 4.91 20.32 2.32
C VAL A 339 5.08 19.57 1.01
N ASP A 340 6.23 19.76 0.36
CA ASP A 340 6.68 18.84 -0.69
C ASP A 340 7.45 17.70 0.01
N SER A 341 6.86 16.52 0.14
CA SER A 341 7.57 15.30 0.51
C SER A 341 8.08 14.51 -0.71
N GLU A 342 9.38 14.53 -0.93
CA GLU A 342 9.97 13.48 -1.78
C GLU A 342 9.76 12.08 -1.14
N PRO A 343 9.68 11.01 -1.96
CA PRO A 343 9.47 9.65 -1.49
C PRO A 343 10.42 9.28 -0.36
N ILE A 344 9.98 8.36 0.52
CA ILE A 344 10.87 7.61 1.40
C ILE A 344 11.98 6.98 0.51
N LYS A 345 13.12 7.66 0.36
CA LYS A 345 14.20 7.22 -0.54
C LYS A 345 14.95 6.01 0.03
N LYS A 346 14.77 5.73 1.31
CA LYS A 346 15.51 4.70 2.02
C LYS A 346 14.77 4.26 3.28
N ILE A 347 14.25 3.04 3.28
CA ILE A 347 13.99 2.30 4.52
C ILE A 347 15.26 1.48 4.75
N GLU A 348 16.14 1.93 5.64
CA GLU A 348 17.27 1.11 6.07
C GLU A 348 16.85 0.24 7.24
N PHE A 349 16.84 -1.07 7.03
CA PHE A 349 16.70 -2.04 8.09
C PHE A 349 18.03 -2.19 8.81
N ILE A 350 18.12 -1.70 10.04
CA ILE A 350 19.29 -1.97 10.89
C ILE A 350 19.00 -3.26 11.66
N ILE A 351 19.60 -4.36 11.20
CA ILE A 351 19.54 -5.66 11.87
C ILE A 351 20.85 -5.86 12.62
N GLY A 352 20.86 -5.63 13.95
CA GLY A 352 22.04 -5.93 14.76
C GLY A 352 21.97 -5.44 16.22
N PRO A 353 22.83 -5.98 17.12
CA PRO A 353 23.02 -5.44 18.47
C PRO A 353 23.57 -4.00 18.40
N ILE A 354 23.07 -3.12 19.27
CA ILE A 354 23.30 -1.65 19.25
C ILE A 354 24.68 -1.27 19.83
N GLU A 355 25.73 -2.05 19.56
CA GLU A 355 27.08 -1.72 19.98
C GLU A 355 28.04 -1.67 18.79
N GLY A 356 28.34 -0.46 18.32
CA GLY A 356 29.56 -0.18 17.53
C GLY A 356 29.36 0.58 16.22
N TYR A 357 29.79 1.85 16.22
CA TYR A 357 30.30 2.65 15.10
C TYR A 357 29.51 2.73 13.78
N TRP A 358 28.85 3.86 13.60
CA TRP A 358 28.30 4.35 12.34
C TRP A 358 29.43 4.78 11.38
N LYS A 359 29.65 4.06 10.28
CA LYS A 359 30.41 4.56 9.12
C LYS A 359 29.49 4.80 7.94
N ARG A 360 29.50 6.05 7.46
CA ARG A 360 28.73 6.55 6.31
C ARG A 360 29.28 5.94 5.03
N HIS A 361 28.55 5.01 4.41
CA HIS A 361 28.78 4.65 3.01
C HIS A 361 27.66 5.25 2.15
N VAL A 362 28.04 6.25 1.36
CA VAL A 362 27.21 6.84 0.30
C VAL A 362 27.76 6.29 -1.02
N THR A 363 26.91 5.61 -1.79
CA THR A 363 27.18 5.27 -3.19
C THR A 363 26.26 6.11 -4.06
N PRO A 364 26.77 6.79 -5.12
CA PRO A 364 25.92 7.58 -6.00
C PRO A 364 25.25 6.67 -7.04
N TRP A 365 23.95 6.87 -7.25
CA TRP A 365 23.25 6.42 -8.45
C TRP A 365 22.74 7.64 -9.20
N SER A 366 23.31 7.86 -10.38
CA SER A 366 22.77 8.69 -11.44
C SER A 366 22.07 7.80 -12.47
N ASP A 367 21.15 8.41 -13.22
CA ASP A 367 20.62 7.99 -14.52
C ASP A 367 19.31 7.20 -14.52
N TYR A 368 18.19 7.94 -14.48
CA TYR A 368 17.02 7.72 -15.36
C TYR A 368 16.26 9.04 -15.52
N VAL A 369 16.51 9.75 -16.63
CA VAL A 369 15.61 10.79 -17.15
C VAL A 369 14.88 10.17 -18.32
N TYR A 370 13.57 9.96 -18.19
CA TYR A 370 12.69 9.65 -19.31
C TYR A 370 11.98 10.93 -19.72
N GLU A 371 12.47 11.60 -20.76
CA GLU A 371 11.65 12.51 -21.58
C GLU A 371 10.97 11.67 -22.66
N GLN A 372 9.67 11.42 -22.50
CA GLN A 372 8.80 11.02 -23.60
C GLN A 372 7.47 11.77 -23.49
N GLU A 373 7.25 12.71 -24.41
CA GLU A 373 5.94 13.31 -24.64
C GLU A 373 5.00 12.27 -25.26
N TYR A 374 4.08 11.73 -24.45
CA TYR A 374 2.92 11.02 -24.97
C TYR A 374 1.68 11.90 -24.86
N ARG A 375 1.10 12.26 -26.01
CA ARG A 375 -0.30 12.70 -26.08
C ARG A 375 -1.18 11.46 -25.97
N MET A 376 -1.64 11.15 -24.76
CA MET A 376 -2.73 10.19 -24.55
C MET A 376 -4.06 10.92 -24.63
N GLU A 377 -5.03 10.37 -25.37
CA GLU A 377 -6.44 10.68 -25.16
C GLU A 377 -6.84 10.10 -23.80
N ILE A 378 -7.29 10.98 -22.91
CA ILE A 378 -7.54 10.70 -21.50
C ILE A 378 -8.97 10.13 -21.37
N PRO A 379 -9.21 9.06 -20.58
CA PRO A 379 -10.57 8.61 -20.25
C PRO A 379 -11.38 9.73 -19.58
N GLU A 380 -12.72 9.64 -19.64
CA GLU A 380 -13.62 10.70 -19.16
C GLU A 380 -13.28 11.12 -17.72
N ARG A 381 -12.91 12.40 -17.54
CA ARG A 381 -12.64 13.00 -16.23
C ARG A 381 -13.86 13.77 -15.78
N LEU A 382 -14.29 13.53 -14.55
CA LEU A 382 -15.14 14.47 -13.84
C LEU A 382 -14.24 15.29 -12.90
N THR A 383 -14.41 16.61 -12.91
CA THR A 383 -13.77 17.50 -11.94
C THR A 383 -14.85 18.27 -11.22
N VAL A 384 -14.91 18.12 -9.90
CA VAL A 384 -15.82 18.89 -9.03
C VAL A 384 -14.95 19.55 -7.96
N ASP A 385 -15.00 20.88 -7.88
CA ASP A 385 -14.27 21.69 -6.89
C ASP A 385 -12.76 21.44 -6.81
N GLY A 386 -12.12 21.13 -7.96
CA GLY A 386 -10.68 20.89 -8.05
C GLY A 386 -10.24 19.46 -7.70
N VAL A 387 -11.17 18.58 -7.33
CA VAL A 387 -10.93 17.14 -7.15
C VAL A 387 -11.19 16.43 -8.48
N VAL A 388 -10.21 15.64 -8.93
CA VAL A 388 -10.31 14.84 -10.16
C VAL A 388 -10.76 13.44 -9.80
N TYR A 389 -11.88 13.02 -10.38
CA TYR A 389 -12.39 11.66 -10.28
C TYR A 389 -11.89 10.89 -11.51
N ILE A 390 -11.22 9.77 -11.26
CA ILE A 390 -10.71 8.86 -12.29
C ILE A 390 -11.60 7.61 -12.23
N PHE A 391 -12.27 7.31 -13.34
CA PHE A 391 -13.18 6.16 -13.49
C PHE A 391 -12.50 4.98 -14.16
#